data_AF-A0A4P6M520-F1
#
_entry.id   AF-A0A4P6M520-F1
#
_cell.length_a   1.000
_cell.length_b   1.000
_cell.length_c   1.000
_cell.angle_alpha   90.00
_cell.angle_beta   90.00
_cell.angle_gamma   90.00
#
_symmetry.space_group_name_H-M   'P 1'
#
loop_
_entity.id
_entity.type
_entity.pdbx_description
1 polymer ?
#
loop_
_entity_poly.entity_id
_entity_poly.type
_entity_poly.pdbx_seq_one_letter_code
_entity_poly.pdbx_strand_id
1 'polypeptide(L)'
;MRRKKISRICCLAALIFFILGPGMGFARYCSMAAKSSCISAQGQIEKNLESTLNLLEVISQESWMLPEDIPYQEKADRLDHYNEIWGYQMIRAVDTFGGVYRADKEEAVSDLNSREYIQTLWLTDEPQITDVFLAGADGKTLNYTVAVAVAGDAKNNGAVFAAIYDSEMRTVLSSQPMHTILLGKNQQCMSGNDESLIGTTLESRLEGKKIIGESLESVLLRVKNEESGTIWFLDGLVPTCYAFQNVGLNSGWTVITSVSYTDVAGNLRSTIVVSVLGVFASLAAFLLLRRPEE
;
A
#
# COMPACT_ATOMS: atom_id res chain seq x y z
N MET A 1 23.43 -46.19 33.42
CA MET A 1 22.34 -45.25 33.81
C MET A 1 22.60 -43.77 33.46
N ARG A 2 23.77 -43.17 33.79
CA ARG A 2 24.08 -41.75 33.51
C ARG A 2 24.16 -41.39 32.01
N ARG A 3 24.74 -42.26 31.17
CA ARG A 3 24.80 -42.09 29.69
C ARG A 3 23.41 -42.09 29.02
N LYS A 4 22.50 -43.00 29.41
CA LYS A 4 21.12 -43.02 28.89
C LYS A 4 20.34 -41.75 29.24
N LYS A 5 20.57 -41.16 30.43
CA LYS A 5 19.97 -39.86 30.81
C LYS A 5 20.50 -38.70 29.94
N ILE A 6 21.82 -38.61 29.76
CA ILE A 6 22.44 -37.57 28.91
C ILE A 6 21.94 -37.68 27.47
N SER A 7 21.89 -38.89 26.90
CA SER A 7 21.44 -39.13 25.53
C SER A 7 19.96 -38.78 25.31
N ARG A 8 19.08 -39.00 26.31
CA ARG A 8 17.68 -38.55 26.27
C ARG A 8 17.54 -37.03 26.30
N ILE A 9 18.36 -36.34 27.10
CA ILE A 9 18.38 -34.87 27.14
C ILE A 9 18.84 -34.32 25.78
N CYS A 10 19.86 -34.92 25.16
CA CYS A 10 20.29 -34.54 23.82
C CYS A 10 19.20 -34.74 22.75
N CYS A 11 18.42 -35.83 22.81
CA CYS A 11 17.32 -36.05 21.86
C CYS A 11 16.20 -35.02 22.03
N LEU A 12 15.85 -34.67 23.27
CA LEU A 12 14.87 -33.62 23.56
C LEU A 12 15.37 -32.24 23.08
N ALA A 13 16.64 -31.92 23.32
CA ALA A 13 17.24 -30.69 22.82
C ALA A 13 17.23 -30.64 21.29
N ALA A 14 17.61 -31.72 20.60
CA ALA A 14 17.57 -31.81 19.14
C ALA A 14 16.14 -31.61 18.60
N LEU A 15 15.14 -32.20 19.26
CA LEU A 15 13.74 -32.05 18.89
C LEU A 15 13.26 -30.60 19.01
N ILE A 16 13.70 -29.88 20.06
CA ILE A 16 13.45 -28.44 20.22
C ILE A 16 14.11 -27.65 19.08
N PHE A 17 15.36 -27.95 18.72
CA PHE A 17 16.06 -27.25 17.63
C PHE A 17 15.37 -27.45 16.27
N PHE A 18 14.92 -28.66 15.95
CA PHE A 18 14.22 -28.95 14.70
C PHE A 18 12.81 -28.37 14.62
N ILE A 19 12.24 -27.88 15.73
CA ILE A 19 10.95 -27.18 15.74
C ILE A 19 11.15 -25.66 15.77
N LEU A 20 11.96 -25.15 16.70
CA LEU A 20 12.14 -23.71 16.90
C LEU A 20 12.95 -23.06 15.78
N GLY A 21 14.01 -23.73 15.29
CA GLY A 21 14.88 -23.19 14.25
C GLY A 21 14.11 -22.85 12.96
N PRO A 22 13.34 -23.80 12.40
CA PRO A 22 12.48 -23.53 11.25
C PRO A 22 11.42 -22.50 11.58
N GLY A 23 10.74 -22.61 12.72
CA GLY A 23 9.70 -21.64 13.12
C GLY A 23 10.20 -20.19 13.10
N MET A 24 11.40 -19.95 13.66
CA MET A 24 12.06 -18.64 13.61
C MET A 24 12.52 -18.25 12.20
N GLY A 25 13.04 -19.21 11.42
CA GLY A 25 13.43 -19.00 10.03
C GLY A 25 12.26 -18.57 9.15
N PHE A 26 11.11 -19.25 9.29
CA PHE A 26 9.86 -18.88 8.65
C PHE A 26 9.40 -17.49 9.06
N ALA A 27 9.38 -17.19 10.36
CA ALA A 27 8.95 -15.87 10.84
C ALA A 27 9.80 -14.75 10.23
N ARG A 28 11.13 -14.94 10.22
CA ARG A 28 12.06 -13.99 9.60
C ARG A 28 11.83 -13.86 8.10
N TYR A 29 11.63 -14.97 7.40
CA TYR A 29 11.41 -14.96 5.96
C TYR A 29 10.09 -14.27 5.59
N CYS A 30 8.98 -14.57 6.27
CA CYS A 30 7.71 -13.88 6.06
C CYS A 30 7.84 -12.37 6.29
N SER A 31 8.49 -11.96 7.39
CA SER A 31 8.70 -10.55 7.69
C SER A 31 9.56 -9.87 6.62
N MET A 32 10.64 -10.52 6.16
CA MET A 32 11.49 -10.01 5.10
C MET A 32 10.74 -9.90 3.77
N ALA A 33 9.98 -10.92 3.37
CA ALA A 33 9.21 -10.94 2.13
C ALA A 33 8.10 -9.88 2.14
N ALA A 34 7.41 -9.72 3.28
CA ALA A 34 6.41 -8.68 3.49
C ALA A 34 7.03 -7.29 3.35
N LYS A 35 8.11 -7.02 4.10
CA LYS A 35 8.82 -5.74 4.05
C LYS A 35 9.35 -5.41 2.65
N SER A 36 9.97 -6.38 1.98
CA SER A 36 10.56 -6.15 0.65
C SER A 36 9.52 -5.72 -0.38
N SER A 37 8.36 -6.39 -0.40
CA SER A 37 7.27 -6.05 -1.32
C SER A 37 6.60 -4.73 -0.93
N CYS A 38 6.47 -4.48 0.38
CA CYS A 38 5.89 -3.24 0.91
C CYS A 38 6.75 -2.03 0.54
N ILE A 39 8.08 -2.09 0.77
CA ILE A 39 9.04 -1.04 0.42
C ILE A 39 9.07 -0.81 -1.09
N SER A 40 9.05 -1.89 -1.89
CA SER A 40 9.08 -1.77 -3.35
C SER A 40 7.80 -1.14 -3.92
N ALA A 41 6.63 -1.51 -3.41
CA ALA A 41 5.38 -0.86 -3.80
C ALA A 41 5.34 0.60 -3.32
N GLN A 42 5.65 0.85 -2.06
CA GLN A 42 5.64 2.20 -1.49
C GLN A 42 6.56 3.14 -2.27
N GLY A 43 7.80 2.75 -2.53
CA GLY A 43 8.75 3.60 -3.26
C GLY A 43 8.33 3.88 -4.71
N GLN A 44 7.65 2.95 -5.37
CA GLN A 44 7.08 3.20 -6.71
C GLN A 44 5.92 4.19 -6.66
N ILE A 45 5.01 4.03 -5.69
CA ILE A 45 3.85 4.92 -5.51
C ILE A 45 4.32 6.33 -5.13
N GLU A 46 5.20 6.45 -4.15
CA GLU A 46 5.79 7.72 -3.71
C GLU A 46 6.47 8.44 -4.87
N LYS A 47 7.34 7.74 -5.62
CA LYS A 47 8.02 8.33 -6.78
C LYS A 47 7.06 8.80 -7.86
N ASN A 48 5.99 8.04 -8.13
CA ASN A 48 4.98 8.43 -9.11
C ASN A 48 4.20 9.67 -8.65
N LEU A 49 3.84 9.74 -7.36
CA LEU A 49 3.20 10.92 -6.77
C LEU A 49 4.11 12.14 -6.79
N GLU A 50 5.38 11.98 -6.40
CA GLU A 50 6.38 13.06 -6.43
C GLU A 50 6.59 13.57 -7.86
N SER A 51 6.71 12.66 -8.84
CA SER A 51 6.85 13.03 -10.25
C SER A 51 5.62 13.76 -10.78
N THR A 52 4.42 13.34 -10.36
CA THR A 52 3.16 14.01 -10.70
C THR A 52 3.11 15.40 -10.10
N LEU A 53 3.42 15.53 -8.81
CA LEU A 53 3.41 16.80 -8.09
C LEU A 53 4.40 17.79 -8.73
N ASN A 54 5.64 17.36 -8.96
CA ASN A 54 6.66 18.19 -9.60
C ASN A 54 6.25 18.66 -11.00
N LEU A 55 5.63 17.78 -11.80
CA LEU A 55 5.14 18.16 -13.13
C LEU A 55 4.02 19.20 -13.03
N LEU A 56 3.07 18.98 -12.13
CA LEU A 56 1.95 19.91 -11.92
C LEU A 56 2.43 21.27 -11.38
N GLU A 57 3.42 21.29 -10.49
CA GLU A 57 4.05 22.51 -10.00
C GLU A 57 4.73 23.28 -11.14
N VAL A 58 5.46 22.60 -12.04
CA VAL A 58 6.06 23.26 -13.20
C VAL A 58 4.98 23.85 -14.11
N ILE A 59 3.95 23.06 -14.46
CA ILE A 59 2.85 23.52 -15.30
C ILE A 59 2.13 24.71 -14.65
N SER A 60 1.87 24.65 -13.33
CA SER A 60 1.10 25.68 -12.63
C SER A 60 1.78 27.06 -12.61
N GLN A 61 3.08 27.12 -12.89
CA GLN A 61 3.86 28.35 -12.98
C GLN A 61 3.99 28.89 -14.42
N GLU A 62 3.51 28.18 -15.43
CA GLU A 62 3.54 28.69 -16.80
C GLU A 62 2.58 29.86 -16.97
N SER A 63 3.01 30.94 -17.63
CA SER A 63 2.23 32.19 -17.68
C SER A 63 0.82 31.96 -18.23
N TRP A 64 0.70 31.14 -19.29
CA TRP A 64 -0.57 30.84 -19.95
C TRP A 64 -1.57 30.09 -19.06
N MET A 65 -1.17 29.59 -17.89
CA MET A 65 -2.11 29.02 -16.92
C MET A 65 -2.92 30.09 -16.19
N LEU A 66 -2.49 31.35 -16.16
CA LEU A 66 -3.24 32.46 -15.56
C LEU A 66 -4.60 32.67 -16.27
N PRO A 67 -5.68 33.03 -15.56
CA PRO A 67 -7.03 33.14 -16.13
C PRO A 67 -7.14 34.05 -17.35
N GLU A 68 -6.39 35.16 -17.38
CA GLU A 68 -6.51 36.21 -18.40
C GLU A 68 -5.67 35.94 -19.67
N ASP A 69 -4.74 35.00 -19.63
CA ASP A 69 -3.76 34.80 -20.72
C ASP A 69 -4.39 34.12 -21.95
N ILE A 70 -5.06 32.97 -21.76
CA ILE A 70 -5.77 32.24 -22.81
C ILE A 70 -7.06 31.60 -22.26
N PRO A 71 -8.07 31.33 -23.10
CA PRO A 71 -9.29 30.63 -22.67
C PRO A 71 -9.00 29.23 -22.11
N TYR A 72 -9.80 28.77 -21.14
CA TYR A 72 -9.61 27.44 -20.52
C TYR A 72 -9.73 26.27 -21.50
N GLN A 73 -10.48 26.41 -22.59
CA GLN A 73 -10.50 25.44 -23.69
C GLN A 73 -9.11 25.30 -24.34
N GLU A 74 -8.42 26.41 -24.60
CA GLU A 74 -7.06 26.39 -25.16
C GLU A 74 -6.04 25.88 -24.14
N LYS A 75 -6.22 26.18 -22.84
CA LYS A 75 -5.44 25.53 -21.77
C LYS A 75 -5.61 24.00 -21.81
N ALA A 76 -6.84 23.52 -21.99
CA ALA A 76 -7.12 22.09 -22.06
C ALA A 76 -6.44 21.44 -23.28
N ASP A 77 -6.44 22.09 -24.44
CA ASP A 77 -5.71 21.64 -25.64
C ASP A 77 -4.20 21.54 -25.39
N ARG A 78 -3.59 22.53 -24.75
CA ARG A 78 -2.17 22.46 -24.37
C ARG A 78 -1.89 21.32 -23.41
N LEU A 79 -2.72 21.16 -22.38
CA LEU A 79 -2.57 20.07 -21.41
C LEU A 79 -2.78 18.68 -22.02
N ASP A 80 -3.57 18.55 -23.09
CA ASP A 80 -3.64 17.30 -23.87
C ASP A 80 -2.29 16.94 -24.49
N HIS A 81 -1.47 17.91 -24.91
CA HIS A 81 -0.11 17.63 -25.37
C HIS A 81 0.79 17.16 -24.21
N TYR A 82 0.65 17.71 -23.00
CA TYR A 82 1.38 17.21 -21.82
C TYR A 82 0.98 15.77 -21.49
N ASN A 83 -0.31 15.45 -21.57
CA ASN A 83 -0.82 14.10 -21.37
C ASN A 83 -0.16 13.10 -22.32
N GLU A 84 -0.09 13.44 -23.61
CA GLU A 84 0.54 12.59 -24.63
C GLU A 84 2.05 12.40 -24.40
N ILE A 85 2.77 13.49 -24.09
CA ILE A 85 4.23 13.46 -23.89
C ILE A 85 4.61 12.67 -22.63
N TRP A 86 3.88 12.89 -21.53
CA TRP A 86 4.23 12.37 -20.22
C TRP A 86 3.46 11.11 -19.83
N GLY A 87 2.55 10.64 -20.68
CA GLY A 87 1.78 9.41 -20.49
C GLY A 87 0.68 9.52 -19.42
N TYR A 88 0.21 10.73 -19.12
CA TYR A 88 -0.92 10.93 -18.20
C TYR A 88 -2.25 10.80 -18.95
N GLN A 89 -3.23 10.20 -18.32
CA GLN A 89 -4.58 10.11 -18.91
C GLN A 89 -5.34 11.43 -18.82
N MET A 90 -5.09 12.21 -17.76
CA MET A 90 -5.86 13.42 -17.49
C MET A 90 -5.12 14.39 -16.59
N ILE A 91 -4.35 15.30 -17.19
CA ILE A 91 -3.98 16.59 -16.61
C ILE A 91 -4.94 17.65 -17.14
N ARG A 92 -5.53 18.45 -16.25
CA ARG A 92 -6.54 19.45 -16.58
C ARG A 92 -6.40 20.72 -15.74
N ALA A 93 -6.78 21.85 -16.35
CA ALA A 93 -6.98 23.10 -15.64
C ALA A 93 -8.38 23.14 -15.01
N VAL A 94 -8.46 23.76 -13.85
CA VAL A 94 -9.69 24.08 -13.12
C VAL A 94 -9.78 25.59 -13.03
N ASP A 95 -10.93 26.15 -13.38
CA ASP A 95 -11.16 27.58 -13.20
C ASP A 95 -11.39 27.96 -11.72
N THR A 96 -11.52 29.26 -11.46
CA THR A 96 -11.76 29.81 -10.11
C THR A 96 -13.11 29.46 -9.52
N PHE A 97 -14.01 28.88 -10.31
CA PHE A 97 -15.34 28.41 -9.90
C PHE A 97 -15.45 26.89 -9.82
N GLY A 98 -14.38 26.15 -10.13
CA GLY A 98 -14.34 24.68 -10.11
C GLY A 98 -14.58 24.00 -11.46
N GLY A 99 -14.78 24.77 -12.53
CA GLY A 99 -15.05 24.26 -13.87
C GLY A 99 -13.83 23.59 -14.51
N VAL A 100 -14.04 22.43 -15.13
CA VAL A 100 -13.03 21.67 -15.87
C VAL A 100 -13.41 21.63 -17.35
N TYR A 101 -12.44 21.84 -18.23
CA TYR A 101 -12.67 22.06 -19.66
C TYR A 101 -12.06 20.95 -20.52
N ARG A 102 -12.49 20.87 -21.78
CA ARG A 102 -11.91 20.01 -22.82
C ARG A 102 -11.57 20.85 -24.04
N ALA A 103 -10.56 20.45 -24.81
CA ALA A 103 -10.16 21.14 -26.04
C ALA A 103 -11.31 21.31 -27.06
N ASP A 104 -12.26 20.38 -27.09
CA ASP A 104 -13.41 20.38 -28.02
C ASP A 104 -14.65 21.13 -27.51
N LYS A 105 -14.60 21.76 -26.32
CA LYS A 105 -15.74 22.46 -25.72
C LYS A 105 -15.34 23.76 -25.03
N GLU A 106 -16.04 24.84 -25.39
CA GLU A 106 -15.86 26.17 -24.76
C GLU A 106 -16.38 26.21 -23.32
N GLU A 107 -17.46 25.49 -23.03
CA GLU A 107 -18.06 25.42 -21.70
C GLU A 107 -17.43 24.32 -20.83
N ALA A 108 -17.44 24.53 -19.51
CA ALA A 108 -17.00 23.52 -18.55
C ALA A 108 -17.82 22.22 -18.69
N VAL A 109 -17.13 21.08 -18.70
CA VAL A 109 -17.72 19.74 -18.87
C VAL A 109 -17.92 19.01 -17.55
N SER A 110 -17.31 19.51 -16.49
CA SER A 110 -17.43 19.00 -15.13
C SER A 110 -17.20 20.15 -14.15
N ASP A 111 -17.73 20.01 -12.95
CA ASP A 111 -17.57 20.95 -11.86
C ASP A 111 -17.01 20.23 -10.62
N LEU A 112 -15.93 20.77 -10.06
CA LEU A 112 -15.25 20.26 -8.88
C LEU A 112 -15.46 21.13 -7.64
N ASN A 113 -16.25 22.21 -7.71
CA ASN A 113 -16.46 23.16 -6.61
C ASN A 113 -16.99 22.51 -5.33
N SER A 114 -17.81 21.46 -5.47
CA SER A 114 -18.33 20.71 -4.32
C SER A 114 -17.35 19.68 -3.75
N ARG A 115 -16.16 19.51 -4.34
CA ARG A 115 -15.18 18.53 -3.89
C ARG A 115 -14.34 19.12 -2.77
N GLU A 116 -14.25 18.40 -1.66
CA GLU A 116 -13.50 18.81 -0.47
C GLU A 116 -12.07 19.24 -0.81
N TYR A 117 -11.34 18.47 -1.62
CA TYR A 117 -9.96 18.79 -1.96
C TYR A 117 -9.80 20.10 -2.73
N ILE A 118 -10.74 20.46 -3.61
CA ILE A 118 -10.70 21.75 -4.31
C ILE A 118 -11.01 22.89 -3.33
N GLN A 119 -11.96 22.69 -2.41
CA GLN A 119 -12.27 23.67 -1.37
C GLN A 119 -11.08 23.89 -0.42
N THR A 120 -10.39 22.82 -0.02
CA THR A 120 -9.16 22.92 0.77
C THR A 120 -8.08 23.66 -0.01
N LEU A 121 -7.86 23.31 -1.28
CA LEU A 121 -6.88 23.98 -2.14
C LEU A 121 -7.13 25.49 -2.23
N TRP A 122 -8.37 25.93 -2.40
CA TRP A 122 -8.73 27.37 -2.40
C TRP A 122 -8.51 28.09 -1.09
N LEU A 123 -8.45 27.37 0.03
CA LEU A 123 -8.24 27.93 1.36
C LEU A 123 -6.77 27.93 1.78
N THR A 124 -5.99 26.97 1.31
CA THR A 124 -4.63 26.73 1.80
C THR A 124 -3.56 27.00 0.76
N ASP A 125 -3.88 26.97 -0.53
CA ASP A 125 -2.95 26.95 -1.68
C ASP A 125 -1.97 25.75 -1.70
N GLU A 126 -1.89 25.00 -0.61
CA GLU A 126 -1.11 23.76 -0.49
C GLU A 126 -1.61 22.66 -1.44
N PRO A 127 -0.69 21.89 -2.08
CA PRO A 127 -1.05 20.77 -2.92
C PRO A 127 -1.95 19.75 -2.22
N GLN A 128 -2.90 19.19 -2.97
CA GLN A 128 -3.88 18.24 -2.46
C GLN A 128 -3.71 16.88 -3.09
N ILE A 129 -3.68 15.85 -2.25
CA ILE A 129 -3.70 14.43 -2.65
C ILE A 129 -4.94 13.79 -2.02
N THR A 130 -5.77 13.16 -2.85
CA THR A 130 -7.09 12.61 -2.47
C THR A 130 -7.04 11.10 -2.29
N ASP A 131 -7.87 10.56 -1.39
CA ASP A 131 -8.15 9.11 -1.41
C ASP A 131 -8.90 8.72 -2.69
N VAL A 132 -9.01 7.42 -2.99
CA VAL A 132 -9.72 6.95 -4.18
C VAL A 132 -11.20 7.39 -4.18
N PHE A 133 -11.69 7.86 -5.33
CA PHE A 133 -13.11 8.16 -5.52
C PHE A 133 -13.56 7.90 -6.96
N LEU A 134 -14.88 7.87 -7.18
CA LEU A 134 -15.47 7.74 -8.52
C LEU A 134 -15.35 9.06 -9.28
N ALA A 135 -14.74 8.98 -10.47
CA ALA A 135 -14.64 10.08 -11.41
C ALA A 135 -16.04 10.62 -11.74
N GLY A 136 -16.19 11.95 -11.68
CA GLY A 136 -17.47 12.61 -11.96
C GLY A 136 -17.94 12.45 -13.42
N ALA A 137 -17.00 12.28 -14.36
CA ALA A 137 -17.29 12.25 -15.79
C ALA A 137 -18.08 11.01 -16.24
N ASP A 138 -17.83 9.84 -15.63
CA ASP A 138 -18.47 8.58 -16.01
C ASP A 138 -19.13 7.83 -14.84
N GLY A 139 -18.87 8.24 -13.60
CA GLY A 139 -19.39 7.60 -12.38
C GLY A 139 -18.92 6.16 -12.17
N LYS A 140 -17.88 5.72 -12.88
CA LYS A 140 -17.40 4.32 -12.89
C LYS A 140 -15.91 4.21 -12.67
N THR A 141 -15.13 5.13 -13.22
CA THR A 141 -13.67 5.09 -13.12
C THR A 141 -13.25 5.49 -11.71
N LEU A 142 -12.51 4.62 -11.03
CA LEU A 142 -11.87 4.97 -9.76
C LEU A 142 -10.56 5.69 -10.04
N ASN A 143 -10.36 6.85 -9.42
CA ASN A 143 -9.14 7.61 -9.53
C ASN A 143 -8.72 8.26 -8.21
N TYR A 144 -7.45 8.62 -8.18
CA TYR A 144 -6.83 9.54 -7.23
C TYR A 144 -6.56 10.84 -7.97
N THR A 145 -6.66 11.95 -7.27
CA THR A 145 -6.35 13.27 -7.79
C THR A 145 -5.21 13.91 -7.00
N VAL A 146 -4.23 14.43 -7.74
CA VAL A 146 -3.22 15.38 -7.25
C VAL A 146 -3.55 16.74 -7.83
N ALA A 147 -3.67 17.79 -7.02
CA ALA A 147 -4.02 19.14 -7.46
C ALA A 147 -3.09 20.19 -6.87
N VAL A 148 -2.73 21.20 -7.68
CA VAL A 148 -1.81 22.29 -7.33
C VAL A 148 -2.43 23.64 -7.74
N ALA A 149 -2.22 24.66 -6.91
CA ALA A 149 -2.65 26.03 -7.18
C ALA A 149 -1.89 26.64 -8.37
N VAL A 150 -2.59 27.32 -9.27
CA VAL A 150 -1.95 28.09 -10.35
C VAL A 150 -1.26 29.32 -9.75
N ALA A 151 0.02 29.47 -10.04
CA ALA A 151 0.88 30.53 -9.51
C ALA A 151 0.79 30.70 -7.96
N GLY A 152 0.50 29.61 -7.25
CA GLY A 152 0.39 29.62 -5.78
C GLY A 152 -0.82 30.37 -5.22
N ASP A 153 -1.84 30.65 -6.03
CA ASP A 153 -3.09 31.29 -5.60
C ASP A 153 -4.28 30.63 -6.29
N ALA A 154 -4.79 29.56 -5.67
CA ALA A 154 -5.85 28.76 -6.25
C ALA A 154 -7.15 29.56 -6.37
N LYS A 155 -7.41 30.45 -5.41
CA LYS A 155 -8.67 31.18 -5.32
C LYS A 155 -8.83 32.17 -6.46
N ASN A 156 -7.75 32.84 -6.84
CA ASN A 156 -7.78 33.85 -7.89
C ASN A 156 -7.36 33.31 -9.26
N ASN A 157 -6.55 32.24 -9.33
CA ASN A 157 -6.04 31.72 -10.60
C ASN A 157 -6.59 30.35 -11.01
N GLY A 158 -7.27 29.66 -10.10
CA GLY A 158 -7.70 28.27 -10.30
C GLY A 158 -6.58 27.28 -10.03
N ALA A 159 -6.73 26.06 -10.54
CA ALA A 159 -5.83 24.95 -10.23
C ALA A 159 -5.43 24.16 -11.48
N VAL A 160 -4.41 23.34 -11.35
CA VAL A 160 -4.12 22.24 -12.27
C VAL A 160 -4.17 20.94 -11.48
N PHE A 161 -4.75 19.90 -12.06
CA PHE A 161 -4.78 18.58 -11.43
C PHE A 161 -4.42 17.48 -12.41
N ALA A 162 -3.91 16.37 -11.87
CA ALA A 162 -3.76 15.10 -12.54
C ALA A 162 -4.67 14.05 -11.89
N ALA A 163 -5.38 13.26 -12.69
CA ALA A 163 -6.06 12.06 -12.23
C ALA A 163 -5.20 10.82 -12.50
N ILE A 164 -4.87 10.08 -11.45
CA ILE A 164 -4.17 8.79 -11.49
C ILE A 164 -5.22 7.70 -11.39
N TYR A 165 -5.30 6.82 -12.39
CA TYR A 165 -6.37 5.82 -12.43
C TYR A 165 -6.01 4.63 -11.53
N ASP A 166 -7.01 4.02 -10.89
CA ASP A 166 -6.79 2.85 -10.02
C ASP A 166 -6.16 1.66 -10.76
N SER A 167 -6.34 1.54 -12.08
CA SER A 167 -5.63 0.56 -12.90
C SER A 167 -4.10 0.70 -12.83
N GLU A 168 -3.58 1.92 -12.74
CA GLU A 168 -2.14 2.17 -12.63
C GLU A 168 -1.64 1.78 -11.24
N MET A 169 -2.43 2.10 -10.20
CA MET A 169 -2.13 1.70 -8.83
C MET A 169 -2.13 0.16 -8.68
N ARG A 170 -3.15 -0.51 -9.22
CA ARG A 170 -3.20 -1.98 -9.26
C ARG A 170 -2.03 -2.58 -10.01
N THR A 171 -1.53 -1.95 -11.07
CA THR A 171 -0.34 -2.45 -11.79
C THR A 171 0.89 -2.46 -10.88
N VAL A 172 1.11 -1.38 -10.12
CA VAL A 172 2.22 -1.31 -9.15
C VAL A 172 2.06 -2.36 -8.05
N LEU A 173 0.85 -2.48 -7.47
CA LEU A 173 0.57 -3.40 -6.37
C LEU A 173 0.62 -4.88 -6.80
N SER A 174 0.12 -5.21 -7.98
CA SER A 174 0.11 -6.58 -8.53
C SER A 174 1.47 -7.05 -9.04
N SER A 175 2.37 -6.13 -9.37
CA SER A 175 3.76 -6.46 -9.71
C SER A 175 4.56 -6.98 -8.52
N GLN A 176 4.05 -6.81 -7.30
CA GLN A 176 4.73 -7.25 -6.09
C GLN A 176 4.67 -8.77 -5.91
N PRO A 177 5.74 -9.41 -5.41
CA PRO A 177 5.75 -10.85 -5.15
C PRO A 177 4.72 -11.31 -4.12
N MET A 178 4.37 -10.42 -3.18
CA MET A 178 3.45 -10.71 -2.08
C MET A 178 2.19 -9.87 -2.20
N HIS A 179 1.08 -10.37 -1.64
CA HIS A 179 -0.20 -9.66 -1.67
C HIS A 179 -0.08 -8.30 -1.00
N THR A 180 -0.25 -7.25 -1.78
CA THR A 180 -0.01 -5.86 -1.38
C THR A 180 -1.23 -5.01 -1.74
N ILE A 181 -1.60 -4.11 -0.83
CA ILE A 181 -2.73 -3.20 -0.98
C ILE A 181 -2.33 -1.78 -0.57
N LEU A 182 -3.12 -0.81 -1.01
CA LEU A 182 -2.99 0.59 -0.62
C LEU A 182 -4.15 0.99 0.29
N LEU A 183 -3.84 1.61 1.42
CA LEU A 183 -4.81 2.18 2.36
C LEU A 183 -4.85 3.70 2.25
N GLY A 184 -6.05 4.27 2.40
CA GLY A 184 -6.28 5.71 2.44
C GLY A 184 -6.13 6.32 3.84
N LYS A 185 -6.47 7.60 3.95
CA LYS A 185 -6.36 8.41 5.18
C LYS A 185 -7.10 7.82 6.38
N ASN A 186 -8.21 7.12 6.13
CA ASN A 186 -9.03 6.45 7.15
C ASN A 186 -8.75 4.94 7.24
N GLN A 187 -7.61 4.49 6.72
CA GLN A 187 -7.17 3.08 6.71
C GLN A 187 -8.13 2.12 5.98
N GLN A 188 -8.96 2.64 5.08
CA GLN A 188 -9.77 1.88 4.14
C GLN A 188 -8.93 1.46 2.93
N CYS A 189 -9.13 0.24 2.45
CA CYS A 189 -8.50 -0.23 1.24
C CYS A 189 -8.95 0.62 0.05
N MET A 190 -8.00 1.21 -0.65
CA MET A 190 -8.23 2.01 -1.84
C MET A 190 -7.91 1.26 -3.13
N SER A 191 -6.94 0.33 -3.08
CA SER A 191 -6.52 -0.46 -4.24
C SER A 191 -5.80 -1.74 -3.81
N GLY A 192 -5.80 -2.73 -4.69
CA GLY A 192 -5.15 -4.01 -4.48
C GLY A 192 -5.53 -5.03 -5.55
N ASN A 193 -5.04 -6.25 -5.38
CA ASN A 193 -5.34 -7.34 -6.32
C ASN A 193 -6.78 -7.87 -6.22
N ASP A 194 -7.50 -7.51 -5.15
CA ASP A 194 -8.86 -7.94 -4.88
C ASP A 194 -9.77 -6.72 -4.71
N GLU A 195 -10.58 -6.45 -5.73
CA GLU A 195 -11.50 -5.32 -5.76
C GLU A 195 -12.59 -5.42 -4.69
N SER A 196 -12.91 -6.62 -4.20
CA SER A 196 -13.90 -6.81 -3.13
C SER A 196 -13.46 -6.17 -1.82
N LEU A 197 -12.16 -5.90 -1.66
CA LEU A 197 -11.61 -5.26 -0.48
C LEU A 197 -11.77 -3.73 -0.50
N ILE A 198 -12.05 -3.10 -1.63
CA ILE A 198 -12.15 -1.63 -1.72
C ILE A 198 -13.20 -1.11 -0.73
N GLY A 199 -12.82 -0.09 0.04
CA GLY A 199 -13.63 0.49 1.12
C GLY A 199 -13.59 -0.27 2.45
N THR A 200 -13.06 -1.49 2.48
CA THR A 200 -12.92 -2.28 3.72
C THR A 200 -11.80 -1.69 4.59
N THR A 201 -12.07 -1.43 5.86
CA THR A 201 -11.09 -0.86 6.80
C THR A 201 -10.10 -1.89 7.32
N LEU A 202 -8.89 -1.46 7.65
CA LEU A 202 -7.90 -2.32 8.31
C LEU A 202 -8.45 -2.92 9.62
N GLU A 203 -9.22 -2.14 10.38
CA GLU A 203 -9.90 -2.59 11.60
C GLU A 203 -10.78 -3.82 11.34
N SER A 204 -11.71 -3.72 10.38
CA SER A 204 -12.60 -4.85 10.04
C SER A 204 -11.83 -6.08 9.53
N ARG A 205 -10.68 -5.89 8.87
CA ARG A 205 -9.82 -7.00 8.42
C ARG A 205 -9.09 -7.71 9.55
N LEU A 206 -8.84 -7.01 10.65
CA LEU A 206 -8.16 -7.54 11.84
C LEU A 206 -9.14 -7.95 12.94
N GLU A 207 -10.41 -7.55 12.82
CA GLU A 207 -11.46 -7.93 13.75
C GLU A 207 -11.60 -9.46 13.83
N GLY A 208 -11.72 -9.97 15.07
CA GLY A 208 -11.75 -11.41 15.34
C GLY A 208 -10.42 -12.15 15.17
N LYS A 209 -9.36 -11.50 14.65
CA LYS A 209 -8.03 -12.10 14.53
C LYS A 209 -7.24 -11.94 15.83
N LYS A 210 -6.44 -12.94 16.16
CA LYS A 210 -5.58 -12.89 17.34
C LYS A 210 -4.25 -12.20 16.99
N ILE A 211 -4.16 -10.91 17.31
CA ILE A 211 -2.94 -10.12 17.17
C ILE A 211 -1.92 -10.56 18.24
N ILE A 212 -0.64 -10.62 17.86
CA ILE A 212 0.44 -11.12 18.70
C ILE A 212 1.22 -9.93 19.27
N GLY A 213 1.22 -9.80 20.59
CA GLY A 213 2.08 -8.85 21.32
C GLY A 213 1.51 -7.44 21.50
N GLU A 214 0.36 -7.13 20.92
CA GLU A 214 -0.26 -5.79 20.96
C GLU A 214 -1.78 -5.87 20.80
N SER A 215 -2.49 -4.79 21.16
CA SER A 215 -3.95 -4.67 20.95
C SER A 215 -4.24 -4.17 19.53
N LEU A 216 -5.48 -4.40 19.06
CA LEU A 216 -5.96 -3.88 17.77
C LEU A 216 -5.83 -2.35 17.71
N GLU A 217 -6.23 -1.65 18.77
CA GLU A 217 -6.13 -0.19 18.85
C GLU A 217 -4.70 0.31 18.67
N SER A 218 -3.73 -0.33 19.35
CA SER A 218 -2.31 0.03 19.20
C SER A 218 -1.83 -0.19 17.76
N VAL A 219 -2.24 -1.29 17.12
CA VAL A 219 -1.91 -1.56 15.71
C VAL A 219 -2.43 -0.45 14.80
N LEU A 220 -3.70 -0.08 14.93
CA LEU A 220 -4.33 0.93 14.08
C LEU A 220 -3.64 2.30 14.27
N LEU A 221 -3.31 2.67 15.52
CA LEU A 221 -2.58 3.90 15.81
C LEU A 221 -1.17 3.90 15.19
N ARG A 222 -0.43 2.79 15.27
CA ARG A 222 0.90 2.71 14.63
C ARG A 222 0.80 2.81 13.12
N VAL A 223 -0.11 2.08 12.48
CA VAL A 223 -0.28 2.14 11.01
C VAL A 223 -0.65 3.55 10.54
N LYS A 224 -1.33 4.33 11.38
CA LYS A 224 -1.70 5.71 11.09
C LYS A 224 -0.54 6.70 11.26
N ASN A 225 0.28 6.51 12.30
CA ASN A 225 1.20 7.54 12.78
C ASN A 225 2.68 7.21 12.59
N GLU A 226 3.03 5.94 12.38
CA GLU A 226 4.42 5.51 12.18
C GLU A 226 4.76 5.37 10.70
N GLU A 227 6.00 5.67 10.34
CA GLU A 227 6.48 5.57 8.95
C GLU A 227 6.45 4.14 8.42
N SER A 228 6.79 3.16 9.26
CA SER A 228 6.78 1.75 8.87
C SER A 228 6.74 0.82 10.06
N GLY A 229 6.36 -0.44 9.83
CA GLY A 229 6.40 -1.46 10.86
C GLY A 229 5.92 -2.81 10.40
N THR A 230 5.78 -3.73 11.36
CA THR A 230 5.21 -5.07 11.12
C THR A 230 4.25 -5.47 12.21
N ILE A 231 3.19 -6.15 11.81
CA ILE A 231 2.15 -6.69 12.69
C ILE A 231 2.09 -8.20 12.48
N TRP A 232 1.94 -8.95 13.56
CA TRP A 232 1.74 -10.38 13.50
C TRP A 232 0.37 -10.74 14.06
N PHE A 233 -0.35 -11.60 13.35
CA PHE A 233 -1.62 -12.13 13.82
C PHE A 233 -1.81 -13.58 13.38
N LEU A 234 -2.78 -14.25 13.99
CA LEU A 234 -3.23 -15.58 13.59
C LEU A 234 -4.54 -15.46 12.84
N ASP A 235 -4.54 -15.95 11.59
CA ASP A 235 -5.75 -16.20 10.81
C ASP A 235 -6.11 -17.69 10.97
N GLY A 236 -7.04 -17.96 11.89
CA GLY A 236 -7.22 -19.31 12.43
C GLY A 236 -5.95 -19.82 13.11
N LEU A 237 -5.29 -20.82 12.52
CA LEU A 237 -4.02 -21.37 13.00
C LEU A 237 -2.81 -20.94 12.15
N VAL A 238 -3.00 -20.11 11.13
CA VAL A 238 -1.94 -19.70 10.21
C VAL A 238 -1.37 -18.35 10.66
N PRO A 239 -0.11 -18.29 11.10
CA PRO A 239 0.54 -17.01 11.37
C PRO A 239 0.73 -16.23 10.09
N THR A 240 0.37 -14.95 10.15
CA THR A 240 0.48 -14.02 9.04
C THR A 240 1.17 -12.75 9.51
N CYS A 241 2.12 -12.27 8.71
CA CYS A 241 2.82 -11.03 8.91
C CYS A 241 2.25 -9.97 7.98
N TYR A 242 1.87 -8.82 8.53
CA TYR A 242 1.72 -7.59 7.76
C TYR A 242 2.97 -6.75 7.91
N ALA A 243 3.49 -6.24 6.81
CA ALA A 243 4.39 -5.09 6.80
C ALA A 243 3.60 -3.88 6.31
N PHE A 244 3.84 -2.71 6.91
CA PHE A 244 3.22 -1.46 6.48
C PHE A 244 4.26 -0.38 6.29
N GLN A 245 4.01 0.54 5.37
CA GLN A 245 4.83 1.71 5.12
C GLN A 245 4.00 2.89 4.62
N ASN A 246 4.15 4.03 5.27
CA ASN A 246 3.51 5.28 4.85
C ASN A 246 4.12 5.75 3.52
N VAL A 247 3.28 6.24 2.61
CA VAL A 247 3.72 6.69 1.28
C VAL A 247 4.47 8.02 1.34
N GLY A 248 4.24 8.85 2.36
CA GLY A 248 4.81 10.19 2.46
C GLY A 248 3.98 11.26 1.76
N LEU A 249 4.60 12.42 1.48
CA LEU A 249 4.01 13.57 0.76
C LEU A 249 2.69 14.10 1.36
N ASN A 250 2.50 13.95 2.68
CA ASN A 250 1.24 14.25 3.37
C ASN A 250 -0.01 13.61 2.74
N SER A 251 0.17 12.54 1.94
CA SER A 251 -0.93 11.80 1.30
C SER A 251 -1.86 11.16 2.34
N GLY A 252 -1.30 10.79 3.50
CA GLY A 252 -1.98 9.98 4.51
C GLY A 252 -2.22 8.54 4.05
N TRP A 253 -1.58 8.11 2.97
CA TRP A 253 -1.70 6.76 2.45
C TRP A 253 -0.68 5.82 3.07
N THR A 254 -1.06 4.55 3.19
CA THR A 254 -0.19 3.49 3.72
C THR A 254 -0.25 2.25 2.84
N VAL A 255 0.89 1.76 2.38
CA VAL A 255 0.99 0.45 1.73
C VAL A 255 1.01 -0.63 2.79
N ILE A 256 0.26 -1.71 2.59
CA ILE A 256 0.32 -2.92 3.43
C ILE A 256 0.56 -4.15 2.56
N THR A 257 1.55 -4.95 2.94
CA THR A 257 1.79 -6.27 2.36
C THR A 257 1.51 -7.36 3.39
N SER A 258 0.77 -8.39 2.99
CA SER A 258 0.52 -9.59 3.79
C SER A 258 1.31 -10.79 3.30
N VAL A 259 1.94 -11.50 4.24
CA VAL A 259 2.61 -12.79 3.98
C VAL A 259 2.24 -13.79 5.06
N SER A 260 1.57 -14.85 4.66
CA SER A 260 1.24 -15.99 5.51
C SER A 260 2.35 -17.05 5.44
N TYR A 261 2.39 -17.92 6.45
CA TYR A 261 3.29 -19.09 6.40
C TYR A 261 3.02 -20.01 5.20
N THR A 262 1.78 -20.06 4.71
CA THR A 262 1.42 -20.86 3.53
C THR A 262 2.01 -20.29 2.23
N ASP A 263 2.09 -18.97 2.11
CA ASP A 263 2.66 -18.31 0.92
C ASP A 263 4.14 -18.66 0.72
N VAL A 264 4.86 -18.84 1.83
CA VAL A 264 6.31 -19.07 1.81
C VAL A 264 6.69 -20.55 1.96
N ALA A 265 5.73 -21.42 2.30
CA ALA A 265 5.97 -22.85 2.48
C ALA A 265 6.56 -23.51 1.23
N GLY A 266 6.16 -23.05 0.03
CA GLY A 266 6.71 -23.50 -1.24
C GLY A 266 8.22 -23.24 -1.38
N ASN A 267 8.66 -22.05 -0.99
CA ASN A 267 10.06 -21.62 -1.08
C ASN A 267 10.95 -22.28 -0.02
N LEU A 268 10.35 -22.73 1.09
CA LEU A 268 11.05 -23.33 2.22
C LEU A 268 10.83 -24.85 2.34
N ARG A 269 10.36 -25.52 1.27
CA ARG A 269 10.09 -26.97 1.27
C ARG A 269 11.26 -27.80 1.76
N SER A 270 12.48 -27.51 1.32
CA SER A 270 13.68 -28.25 1.73
C SER A 270 13.91 -28.14 3.24
N THR A 271 13.76 -26.95 3.81
CA THR A 271 13.85 -26.71 5.26
C THR A 271 12.74 -27.46 6.00
N ILE A 272 11.51 -27.47 5.50
CA ILE A 272 10.40 -28.23 6.11
C ILE A 272 10.75 -29.72 6.16
N VAL A 273 11.18 -30.30 5.04
CA VAL A 273 11.49 -31.74 4.93
C VAL A 273 12.60 -32.14 5.88
N VAL A 274 13.72 -31.39 5.90
CA VAL A 274 14.84 -31.66 6.82
C VAL A 274 14.38 -31.59 8.28
N SER A 275 13.53 -30.63 8.61
CA SER A 275 13.05 -30.43 9.98
C SER A 275 12.13 -31.55 10.42
N VAL A 276 11.19 -31.96 9.57
CA VAL A 276 10.28 -33.08 9.82
C VAL A 276 11.06 -34.39 9.99
N LEU A 277 12.03 -34.67 9.11
CA LEU A 277 12.90 -35.84 9.24
C LEU A 277 13.73 -35.79 10.53
N GLY A 278 14.27 -34.63 10.89
CA GLY A 278 14.99 -34.41 12.13
C GLY A 278 14.14 -34.66 13.39
N VAL A 279 12.88 -34.22 13.38
CA VAL A 279 11.91 -34.49 14.45
C VAL A 279 11.64 -35.99 14.56
N PHE A 280 11.34 -36.68 13.46
CA PHE A 280 11.09 -38.12 13.47
C PHE A 280 12.31 -38.92 13.95
N ALA A 281 13.51 -38.57 13.47
CA ALA A 281 14.75 -39.21 13.90
C ALA A 281 15.00 -39.00 15.40
N SER A 282 14.78 -37.79 15.91
CA SER A 282 14.93 -37.46 17.34
C SER A 282 13.91 -38.21 18.21
N LEU A 283 12.66 -38.31 17.74
CA LEU A 283 11.59 -39.03 18.44
C LEU A 283 11.86 -40.55 18.47
N ALA A 284 12.27 -41.12 17.33
CA ALA A 284 12.62 -42.53 17.23
C ALA A 284 13.81 -42.88 18.14
N ALA A 285 14.86 -42.06 18.13
CA ALA A 285 16.01 -42.22 19.03
C ALA A 285 15.58 -42.15 20.51
N PHE A 286 14.71 -41.20 20.86
CA PHE A 286 14.19 -41.07 22.22
C PHE A 286 13.38 -42.32 22.66
N LEU A 287 12.52 -42.85 21.79
CA LEU A 287 11.72 -44.05 22.07
C LEU A 287 12.60 -45.31 22.22
N LEU A 288 13.59 -45.49 21.34
CA LEU A 288 14.54 -46.60 21.41
C LEU A 288 15.36 -46.55 22.70
N LEU A 289 15.81 -45.36 23.12
CA LEU A 289 16.51 -45.14 24.39
C LEU A 289 15.61 -45.33 25.63
N ARG A 290 14.30 -45.47 25.46
CA ARG A 290 13.31 -45.68 26.53
C ARG A 290 13.06 -47.17 26.83
N ARG A 291 13.39 -48.09 25.92
CA ARG A 291 13.23 -49.53 26.13
C ARG A 291 14.10 -50.02 27.31
N PRO A 292 13.56 -50.80 28.27
CA PRO A 292 14.37 -51.52 29.24
C PRO A 292 15.27 -52.50 28.48
N GLU A 293 16.54 -52.61 28.87
CA GLU A 293 17.31 -53.81 28.51
C GLU A 293 16.73 -54.94 29.36
N GLU A 294 16.27 -56.00 28.69
CA GLU A 294 15.95 -57.29 29.33
C GLU A 294 17.21 -57.90 29.95
#